data_AF-A0A1F3SEX3-F1
#
_entry.id   AF-A0A1F3SEX3-F1
#
_cell.length_a   1.000
_cell.length_b   1.000
_cell.length_c   1.000
_cell.angle_alpha   90.00
_cell.angle_beta   90.00
_cell.angle_gamma   90.00
#
_symmetry.space_group_name_H-M   'P 1'
#
loop_
_entity.id
_entity.type
_entity.pdbx_description
1 polymer ?
#
loop_
_entity_poly.entity_id
_entity_poly.type
_entity_poly.pdbx_seq_one_letter_code
_entity_poly.pdbx_strand_id
1 'polypeptide(L)'
;MQPICKIVQNPIGLEEIISQLADGRHGAQNIFIGNVRNHNFGKEVISVSYDAFQELAENIFLEICVEAEKQWGSDLRFVVVHRVGSLKVGESSIVVAVGSPHRDESYQASRYIIEQIKVRAPIWKKEFYTDGETEWVRGHTLCCHAKTAAKKTHIILLAGGQSLRMGEDKALLHIGGTTLLENRFELFKTDLLVPESNVWISGKYDHAAAIHDKVDKRGPIGGIYSVTTELQSRGVLNFGDNVIVVPVDMPLLEISLMKQILQALEQNTAAHFLPSELPCGFIYSHKAEKVLAEMVKETKSLAKCSVQSFLKQVGASALTCYEENKLANVNTPIEWQRFNDEHSTFS
;
A
#
# COMPACT_ATOMS: atom_id res chain seq x y z
N MET A 1 25.89 -22.47 1.39
CA MET A 1 27.13 -21.66 1.52
C MET A 1 26.73 -20.34 2.14
N GLN A 2 27.56 -19.72 2.99
CA GLN A 2 27.14 -18.45 3.61
C GLN A 2 26.98 -17.33 2.55
N PRO A 3 25.97 -16.45 2.68
CA PRO A 3 25.84 -15.24 1.87
C PRO A 3 27.11 -14.39 1.87
N ILE A 4 27.48 -13.83 0.71
CA ILE A 4 28.59 -12.87 0.61
C ILE A 4 27.99 -11.47 0.70
N CYS A 5 28.15 -10.80 1.84
CA CYS A 5 27.65 -9.44 2.08
C CYS A 5 28.82 -8.49 2.34
N LYS A 6 28.97 -7.41 1.55
CA LYS A 6 30.11 -6.49 1.65
C LYS A 6 29.76 -5.04 1.39
N ILE A 7 30.40 -4.14 2.13
CA ILE A 7 30.52 -2.72 1.80
C ILE A 7 31.91 -2.48 1.21
N VAL A 8 31.97 -1.80 0.05
CA VAL A 8 33.21 -1.53 -0.68
C VAL A 8 33.35 -0.07 -1.04
N GLN A 9 34.57 0.41 -1.28
CA GLN A 9 34.82 1.78 -1.76
C GLN A 9 35.08 1.81 -3.28
N ASN A 10 35.66 0.73 -3.80
CA ASN A 10 36.00 0.60 -5.22
C ASN A 10 34.76 0.20 -6.06
N PRO A 11 34.80 0.43 -7.38
CA PRO A 11 33.78 -0.07 -8.30
C PRO A 11 33.48 -1.56 -8.11
N ILE A 12 32.20 -1.93 -8.21
CA ILE A 12 31.74 -3.30 -8.01
C ILE A 12 32.08 -4.13 -9.26
N GLY A 13 32.90 -5.18 -9.10
CA GLY A 13 33.27 -6.09 -10.19
C GLY A 13 32.19 -7.14 -10.44
N LEU A 14 31.47 -7.03 -11.56
CA LEU A 14 30.35 -7.93 -11.88
C LEU A 14 30.81 -9.35 -12.22
N GLU A 15 31.94 -9.50 -12.88
CA GLU A 15 32.51 -10.80 -13.25
C GLU A 15 32.86 -11.63 -12.02
N GLU A 16 33.38 -10.98 -10.96
CA GLU A 16 33.66 -11.62 -9.68
C GLU A 16 32.36 -12.13 -9.02
N ILE A 17 31.30 -11.31 -9.04
CA ILE A 17 29.99 -11.65 -8.49
C ILE A 17 29.36 -12.84 -9.23
N ILE A 18 29.40 -12.83 -10.56
CA ILE A 18 28.90 -13.93 -11.40
C ILE A 18 29.65 -15.23 -11.08
N SER A 19 30.97 -15.15 -10.94
CA SER A 19 31.82 -16.29 -10.57
C SER A 19 31.48 -16.83 -9.18
N GLN A 20 31.26 -15.96 -8.19
CA GLN A 20 30.85 -16.34 -6.83
C GLN A 20 29.48 -17.04 -6.79
N LEU A 21 28.57 -16.70 -7.71
CA LEU A 21 27.28 -17.36 -7.86
C LEU A 21 27.33 -18.70 -8.62
N ALA A 22 28.44 -19.06 -9.25
CA ALA A 22 28.51 -20.27 -10.06
C ALA A 22 28.37 -21.54 -9.21
N ASP A 23 27.36 -22.35 -9.52
CA ASP A 23 27.10 -23.66 -8.92
C ASP A 23 26.48 -24.59 -9.97
N GLY A 24 26.98 -25.81 -10.10
CA GLY A 24 26.44 -26.79 -11.05
C GLY A 24 24.99 -27.21 -10.76
N ARG A 25 24.47 -26.91 -9.58
CA ARG A 25 23.09 -27.18 -9.17
C ARG A 25 22.12 -26.06 -9.53
N HIS A 26 22.63 -24.88 -9.92
CA HIS A 26 21.83 -23.69 -10.17
C HIS A 26 21.55 -23.51 -11.66
N GLY A 27 20.28 -23.45 -12.03
CA GLY A 27 19.83 -23.20 -13.40
C GLY A 27 19.53 -21.72 -13.69
N ALA A 28 19.58 -20.85 -12.68
CA ALA A 28 19.30 -19.43 -12.82
C ALA A 28 20.26 -18.58 -11.97
N GLN A 29 20.59 -17.40 -12.51
CA GLN A 29 21.25 -16.32 -11.79
C GLN A 29 20.50 -15.03 -12.11
N ASN A 30 20.14 -14.27 -11.08
CA ASN A 30 19.49 -12.98 -11.21
C ASN A 30 20.34 -11.91 -10.53
N ILE A 31 20.67 -10.85 -11.26
CA ILE A 31 21.53 -9.78 -10.79
C ILE A 31 20.77 -8.46 -10.93
N PHE A 32 20.43 -7.88 -9.78
CA PHE A 32 19.94 -6.51 -9.69
C PHE A 32 21.12 -5.56 -9.50
N ILE A 33 21.18 -4.51 -10.32
CA ILE A 33 22.22 -3.47 -10.25
C ILE A 33 21.53 -2.12 -10.06
N GLY A 34 21.80 -1.46 -8.93
CA GLY A 34 21.37 -0.10 -8.67
C GLY A 34 22.42 0.90 -9.15
N ASN A 35 22.10 1.67 -10.19
CA ASN A 35 22.99 2.70 -10.73
C ASN A 35 22.55 4.12 -10.31
N VAL A 36 23.52 5.02 -10.18
CA VAL A 36 23.27 6.45 -10.00
C VAL A 36 22.65 7.02 -11.28
N ARG A 37 21.53 7.73 -11.16
CA ARG A 37 20.82 8.37 -12.28
C ARG A 37 21.18 9.86 -12.39
N ASN A 38 21.06 10.41 -13.59
CA ASN A 38 21.32 11.83 -13.88
C ASN A 38 20.22 12.80 -13.42
N HIS A 39 19.10 12.31 -12.89
CA HIS A 39 18.00 13.16 -12.43
C HIS A 39 17.39 12.63 -11.14
N ASN A 40 17.07 13.54 -10.22
CA ASN A 40 16.24 13.25 -9.06
C ASN A 40 15.35 14.46 -8.73
N PHE A 41 14.05 14.23 -8.48
CA PHE A 41 13.05 15.27 -8.19
C PHE A 41 13.05 16.48 -9.17
N GLY A 42 13.36 16.24 -10.44
CA GLY A 42 13.41 17.29 -11.47
C GLY A 42 14.69 18.12 -11.49
N LYS A 43 15.66 17.84 -10.60
CA LYS A 43 17.01 18.42 -10.60
C LYS A 43 18.01 17.48 -11.29
N GLU A 44 18.99 18.05 -11.98
CA GLU A 44 20.08 17.33 -12.62
C GLU A 44 21.17 16.97 -11.60
N VAL A 45 21.46 15.68 -11.44
CA VAL A 45 22.39 15.14 -10.45
C VAL A 45 23.71 14.83 -11.14
N ILE A 46 24.83 15.33 -10.60
CA ILE A 46 26.18 15.07 -11.12
C ILE A 46 26.78 13.82 -10.47
N SER A 47 26.62 13.71 -9.16
CA SER A 47 27.19 12.65 -8.35
C SER A 47 26.41 12.43 -7.07
N VAL A 48 26.68 11.30 -6.44
CA VAL A 48 26.11 10.91 -5.16
C VAL A 48 27.23 10.43 -4.25
N SER A 49 27.22 10.82 -2.99
CA SER A 49 28.07 10.19 -1.97
C SER A 49 27.23 9.29 -1.07
N TYR A 50 27.71 8.08 -0.83
CA TYR A 50 27.12 7.16 0.14
C TYR A 50 28.00 7.04 1.38
N ASP A 51 27.39 7.01 2.55
CA ASP A 51 28.03 6.75 3.83
C ASP A 51 27.28 5.63 4.55
N ALA A 52 27.98 4.82 5.35
CA ALA A 52 27.38 3.66 6.00
C ALA A 52 28.10 3.28 7.28
N PHE A 53 27.34 2.80 8.26
CA PHE A 53 27.92 2.02 9.35
C PHE A 53 28.18 0.60 8.85
N GLN A 54 29.38 0.38 8.31
CA GLN A 54 29.74 -0.82 7.54
C GLN A 54 29.39 -2.14 8.25
N GLU A 55 29.88 -2.37 9.47
CA GLU A 55 29.66 -3.64 10.18
C GLU A 55 28.17 -3.93 10.41
N LEU A 56 27.40 -2.90 10.80
CA LEU A 56 25.97 -3.04 11.01
C LEU A 56 25.22 -3.28 9.69
N ALA A 57 25.60 -2.59 8.61
CA ALA A 57 25.00 -2.78 7.30
C ALA A 57 25.24 -4.19 6.75
N GLU A 58 26.47 -4.71 6.85
CA GLU A 58 26.81 -6.07 6.40
C GLU A 58 26.06 -7.14 7.21
N ASN A 59 25.91 -6.96 8.53
CA ASN A 59 25.09 -7.84 9.37
C ASN A 59 23.61 -7.83 8.96
N ILE A 60 23.05 -6.65 8.70
CA ILE A 60 21.65 -6.53 8.23
C ILE A 60 21.47 -7.19 6.87
N PHE A 61 22.43 -7.05 5.94
CA PHE A 61 22.39 -7.74 4.66
C PHE A 61 22.35 -9.26 4.83
N LEU A 62 23.19 -9.78 5.74
CA LEU A 62 23.24 -11.20 6.06
C LEU A 62 21.91 -11.69 6.64
N GLU A 63 21.33 -10.98 7.60
CA GLU A 63 20.01 -11.29 8.18
C GLU A 63 18.94 -11.38 7.09
N ILE A 64 18.88 -10.38 6.20
CA ILE A 64 17.92 -10.33 5.09
C ILE A 64 18.12 -11.52 4.13
N CYS A 65 19.36 -11.90 3.82
CA CYS A 65 19.63 -13.07 2.98
C CYS A 65 19.18 -14.37 3.67
N VAL A 66 19.40 -14.51 4.97
CA VAL A 66 18.93 -15.67 5.75
C VAL A 66 17.40 -15.73 5.81
N GLU A 67 16.73 -14.59 5.95
CA GLU A 67 15.27 -14.49 5.86
C GLU A 67 14.77 -14.94 4.48
N ALA A 68 15.45 -14.50 3.41
CA ALA A 68 15.13 -14.91 2.05
C ALA A 68 15.34 -16.42 1.82
N GLU A 69 16.44 -16.97 2.29
CA GLU A 69 16.72 -18.41 2.24
C GLU A 69 15.61 -19.24 2.91
N LYS A 70 15.13 -18.81 4.08
CA LYS A 70 14.03 -19.47 4.79
C LYS A 70 12.72 -19.44 4.00
N GLN A 71 12.48 -18.39 3.24
CA GLN A 71 11.23 -18.19 2.51
C GLN A 71 11.21 -18.90 1.15
N TRP A 72 12.35 -18.94 0.44
CA TRP A 72 12.43 -19.40 -0.95
C TRP A 72 13.31 -20.63 -1.17
N GLY A 73 13.90 -21.18 -0.10
CA GLY A 73 14.63 -22.44 -0.12
C GLY A 73 16.10 -22.30 0.23
N SER A 74 16.66 -23.37 0.80
CA SER A 74 18.05 -23.42 1.29
C SER A 74 19.10 -23.59 0.19
N ASP A 75 18.69 -23.89 -1.04
CA ASP A 75 19.62 -24.03 -2.17
C ASP A 75 19.76 -22.72 -2.95
N LEU A 76 19.77 -21.58 -2.26
CA LEU A 76 20.02 -20.27 -2.84
C LEU A 76 21.46 -19.83 -2.54
N ARG A 77 22.04 -19.06 -3.45
CA ARG A 77 23.32 -18.37 -3.26
C ARG A 77 23.09 -16.88 -3.36
N PHE A 78 23.67 -16.12 -2.44
CA PHE A 78 23.47 -14.69 -2.34
C PHE A 78 24.80 -13.94 -2.36
N VAL A 79 24.86 -12.89 -3.16
CA VAL A 79 25.93 -11.89 -3.12
C VAL A 79 25.30 -10.50 -3.06
N VAL A 80 25.59 -9.76 -2.01
CA VAL A 80 25.12 -8.38 -1.79
C VAL A 80 26.34 -7.50 -1.60
N VAL A 81 26.56 -6.57 -2.52
CA VAL A 81 27.67 -5.62 -2.45
C VAL A 81 27.12 -4.21 -2.58
N HIS A 82 27.42 -3.34 -1.62
CA HIS A 82 27.07 -1.92 -1.72
C HIS A 82 28.34 -1.07 -1.70
N ARG A 83 28.44 -0.12 -2.64
CA ARG A 83 29.56 0.81 -2.76
C ARG A 83 29.29 2.09 -1.98
N VAL A 84 30.26 2.51 -1.16
CA VAL A 84 30.24 3.78 -0.41
C VAL A 84 31.28 4.75 -0.98
N GLY A 85 31.23 6.00 -0.54
CA GLY A 85 32.03 7.10 -1.10
C GLY A 85 31.33 7.79 -2.26
N SER A 86 32.10 8.53 -3.07
CA SER A 86 31.57 9.33 -4.18
C SER A 86 31.41 8.50 -5.45
N LEU A 87 30.20 8.54 -6.02
CA LEU A 87 29.81 7.84 -7.23
C LEU A 87 29.28 8.83 -8.27
N LYS A 88 29.71 8.66 -9.51
CA LYS A 88 29.20 9.44 -10.65
C LYS A 88 27.91 8.82 -11.19
N VAL A 89 27.14 9.63 -11.92
CA VAL A 89 26.04 9.13 -12.76
C VAL A 89 26.51 7.96 -13.62
N GLY A 90 25.69 6.90 -13.67
CA GLY A 90 25.96 5.66 -14.39
C GLY A 90 26.73 4.62 -13.58
N GLU A 91 27.38 5.00 -12.47
CA GLU A 91 28.10 4.04 -11.63
C GLU A 91 27.15 3.23 -10.73
N SER A 92 27.51 1.98 -10.46
CA SER A 92 26.75 1.07 -9.62
C SER A 92 26.99 1.33 -8.13
N SER A 93 25.92 1.61 -7.40
CA SER A 93 25.92 1.80 -5.94
C SER A 93 25.64 0.52 -5.18
N ILE A 94 24.89 -0.42 -5.77
CA ILE A 94 24.56 -1.69 -5.13
C ILE A 94 24.38 -2.78 -6.18
N VAL A 95 24.82 -4.00 -5.86
CA VAL A 95 24.51 -5.23 -6.58
C VAL A 95 23.89 -6.22 -5.61
N VAL A 96 22.73 -6.77 -5.98
CA VAL A 96 22.08 -7.89 -5.31
C VAL A 96 21.99 -9.03 -6.31
N ALA A 97 22.67 -10.13 -6.04
CA ALA A 97 22.79 -11.24 -6.94
C ALA A 97 22.33 -12.54 -6.26
N VAL A 98 21.47 -13.29 -6.94
CA VAL A 98 20.87 -14.53 -6.43
C VAL A 98 21.06 -15.66 -7.44
N GLY A 99 21.71 -16.74 -7.01
CA GLY A 99 21.79 -18.01 -7.75
C GLY A 99 20.77 -19.01 -7.19
N SER A 100 20.10 -19.76 -8.08
CA SER A 100 19.05 -20.71 -7.70
C SER A 100 18.87 -21.86 -8.70
N PRO A 101 18.25 -22.98 -8.29
CA PRO A 101 17.90 -24.09 -9.19
C PRO A 101 16.93 -23.68 -10.30
N HIS A 102 15.91 -22.88 -9.96
CA HIS A 102 14.92 -22.38 -10.91
C HIS A 102 14.81 -20.85 -10.87
N ARG A 103 14.26 -20.25 -11.92
CA ARG A 103 14.26 -18.79 -12.09
C ARG A 103 13.35 -18.06 -11.10
N ASP A 104 12.24 -18.67 -10.67
CA ASP A 104 11.20 -17.97 -9.91
C ASP A 104 11.72 -17.50 -8.54
N GLU A 105 12.43 -18.39 -7.83
CA GLU A 105 13.01 -18.09 -6.52
C GLU A 105 14.04 -16.97 -6.62
N SER A 106 14.82 -16.92 -7.70
CA SER A 106 15.81 -15.84 -7.93
C SER A 106 15.16 -14.46 -8.05
N TYR A 107 14.00 -14.35 -8.73
CA TYR A 107 13.28 -13.09 -8.87
C TYR A 107 12.70 -12.63 -7.53
N GLN A 108 12.04 -13.55 -6.82
CA GLN A 108 11.35 -13.24 -5.58
C GLN A 108 12.36 -12.85 -4.49
N ALA A 109 13.43 -13.63 -4.33
CA ALA A 109 14.47 -13.35 -3.34
C ALA A 109 15.26 -12.06 -3.66
N SER A 110 15.66 -11.86 -4.93
CA SER A 110 16.37 -10.62 -5.33
C SER A 110 15.53 -9.37 -5.04
N ARG A 111 14.24 -9.41 -5.40
CA ARG A 111 13.29 -8.32 -5.12
C ARG A 111 13.13 -8.08 -3.62
N TYR A 112 12.96 -9.13 -2.83
CA TYR A 112 12.83 -9.00 -1.39
C TYR A 112 14.06 -8.35 -0.75
N ILE A 113 15.25 -8.85 -1.10
CA ILE A 113 16.51 -8.38 -0.52
C ILE A 113 16.69 -6.88 -0.75
N ILE A 114 16.53 -6.39 -1.99
CA ILE A 114 16.72 -4.96 -2.28
C ILE A 114 15.70 -4.07 -1.55
N GLU A 115 14.45 -4.50 -1.43
CA GLU A 115 13.42 -3.73 -0.74
C GLU A 115 13.70 -3.69 0.78
N GLN A 116 14.13 -4.80 1.38
CA GLN A 116 14.50 -4.84 2.80
C GLN A 116 15.76 -4.03 3.10
N ILE A 117 16.77 -4.08 2.23
CA ILE A 117 18.01 -3.28 2.38
C ILE A 117 17.66 -1.81 2.42
N LYS A 118 16.81 -1.34 1.50
CA LYS A 118 16.40 0.06 1.49
C LYS A 118 15.76 0.48 2.81
N VAL A 119 14.99 -0.39 3.45
CA VAL A 119 14.27 -0.05 4.69
C VAL A 119 15.18 -0.15 5.93
N ARG A 120 15.98 -1.21 6.02
CA ARG A 120 16.69 -1.59 7.26
C ARG A 120 18.13 -1.12 7.32
N ALA A 121 18.81 -1.01 6.18
CA ALA A 121 20.26 -0.79 6.18
C ALA A 121 20.61 0.66 6.56
N PRO A 122 21.56 0.87 7.50
CA PRO A 122 22.01 2.19 7.93
C PRO A 122 22.97 2.78 6.89
N ILE A 123 22.44 3.13 5.73
CA ILE A 123 23.16 3.70 4.59
C ILE A 123 22.53 5.04 4.24
N TRP A 124 23.34 6.08 4.25
CA TRP A 124 22.93 7.44 3.94
C TRP A 124 23.42 7.85 2.57
N LYS A 125 22.60 8.61 1.87
CA LYS A 125 22.85 9.09 0.51
C LYS A 125 22.85 10.61 0.49
N LYS A 126 23.89 11.21 -0.08
CA LYS A 126 23.99 12.65 -0.31
C LYS A 126 24.09 12.92 -1.81
N GLU A 127 23.26 13.80 -2.35
CA GLU A 127 23.24 14.17 -3.76
C GLU A 127 23.95 15.50 -3.99
N PHE A 128 24.60 15.62 -5.15
CA PHE A 128 25.29 16.82 -5.61
C PHE A 128 24.70 17.25 -6.97
N TYR A 129 24.20 18.48 -7.03
CA TYR A 129 23.49 19.02 -8.20
C TYR A 129 24.36 20.01 -8.99
N THR A 130 23.94 20.32 -10.21
CA THR A 130 24.65 21.21 -11.15
C THR A 130 24.73 22.68 -10.73
N ASP A 131 23.86 23.11 -9.81
CA ASP A 131 23.82 24.46 -9.24
C ASP A 131 24.75 24.63 -8.02
N GLY A 132 25.43 23.57 -7.59
CA GLY A 132 26.30 23.56 -6.41
C GLY A 132 25.57 23.28 -5.09
N GLU A 133 24.24 23.09 -5.12
CA GLU A 133 23.49 22.64 -3.95
C GLU A 133 23.84 21.18 -3.61
N THR A 134 23.91 20.88 -2.31
CA THR A 134 24.09 19.50 -1.83
C THR A 134 23.01 19.16 -0.82
N GLU A 135 22.28 18.08 -1.07
CA GLU A 135 21.19 17.64 -0.20
C GLU A 135 21.49 16.24 0.34
N TRP A 136 21.36 16.09 1.67
CA TRP A 136 21.27 14.76 2.26
C TRP A 136 19.88 14.21 1.97
N VAL A 137 19.83 13.14 1.18
CA VAL A 137 18.59 12.39 1.00
C VAL A 137 18.31 11.72 2.34
N ARG A 138 17.20 12.10 2.99
CA ARG A 138 16.78 11.47 4.24
C ARG A 138 16.74 9.96 4.06
N GLY A 139 17.52 9.26 4.88
CA GLY A 139 17.55 7.80 4.92
C GLY A 139 16.13 7.25 5.17
N HIS A 140 15.89 6.07 4.62
CA HIS A 140 14.60 5.39 4.61
C HIS A 140 14.01 5.06 5.99
N THR A 141 14.75 5.24 7.09
CA THR A 141 14.23 5.06 8.45
C THR A 141 13.09 6.04 8.78
N LEU A 142 12.90 7.13 8.02
CA LEU A 142 11.78 8.06 8.18
C LEU A 142 11.17 8.58 6.87
N CYS A 143 11.46 7.95 5.72
CA CYS A 143 10.90 8.38 4.44
C CYS A 143 10.59 7.18 3.53
N CYS A 144 9.29 6.89 3.47
CA CYS A 144 8.53 6.23 2.43
C CYS A 144 9.04 6.44 0.98
N HIS A 145 10.05 5.71 0.49
CA HIS A 145 10.38 5.72 -0.96
C HIS A 145 10.90 4.39 -1.50
N ALA A 146 10.07 3.34 -1.50
CA ALA A 146 9.95 2.61 -2.75
C ALA A 146 9.51 3.66 -3.80
N LYS A 147 10.30 3.95 -4.84
CA LYS A 147 9.76 4.62 -6.03
C LYS A 147 8.88 3.61 -6.77
N THR A 148 7.76 3.27 -6.15
CA THR A 148 6.49 2.97 -6.81
C THR A 148 6.06 4.27 -7.49
N ALA A 149 5.18 4.21 -8.49
CA ALA A 149 4.39 5.38 -8.86
C ALA A 149 3.89 6.11 -7.59
N ALA A 150 3.77 7.44 -7.63
CA ALA A 150 3.25 8.21 -6.50
C ALA A 150 2.07 7.45 -5.85
N LYS A 151 2.21 7.10 -4.56
CA LYS A 151 1.26 6.26 -3.82
C LYS A 151 -0.15 6.78 -4.10
N LYS A 152 -0.93 6.02 -4.87
CA LYS A 152 -2.28 6.47 -5.23
C LYS A 152 -3.19 6.24 -4.04
N THR A 153 -4.19 7.09 -3.92
CA THR A 153 -5.31 6.86 -3.01
C THR A 153 -6.53 6.53 -3.84
N HIS A 154 -7.22 5.47 -3.45
CA HIS A 154 -8.48 5.02 -4.03
C HIS A 154 -9.58 5.08 -2.96
N ILE A 155 -10.74 5.60 -3.33
CA ILE A 155 -11.92 5.64 -2.48
C ILE A 155 -12.88 4.55 -2.93
N ILE A 156 -13.38 3.75 -2.00
CA ILE A 156 -14.42 2.75 -2.24
C ILE A 156 -15.67 3.19 -1.49
N LEU A 157 -16.70 3.60 -2.22
CA LEU A 157 -18.03 3.84 -1.70
C LEU A 157 -18.75 2.50 -1.56
N LEU A 158 -19.04 2.10 -0.32
CA LEU A 158 -19.80 0.90 -0.03
C LEU A 158 -21.29 1.17 -0.20
N ALA A 159 -21.77 0.96 -1.42
CA ALA A 159 -23.17 1.06 -1.78
C ALA A 159 -23.86 -0.32 -1.84
N GLY A 160 -23.16 -1.41 -1.53
CA GLY A 160 -23.69 -2.76 -1.67
C GLY A 160 -24.54 -3.24 -0.49
N GLY A 161 -25.84 -3.49 -0.73
CA GLY A 161 -26.64 -4.44 0.05
C GLY A 161 -28.10 -4.03 0.23
N GLN A 162 -29.03 -4.98 0.04
CA GLN A 162 -30.35 -4.88 0.66
C GLN A 162 -30.15 -4.84 2.17
N SER A 163 -30.31 -3.67 2.77
CA SER A 163 -30.43 -3.60 4.22
C SER A 163 -31.75 -4.29 4.57
N LEU A 164 -31.66 -5.51 5.13
CA LEU A 164 -32.82 -6.23 5.67
C LEU A 164 -33.63 -5.36 6.64
N ARG A 165 -32.98 -4.35 7.25
CA ARG A 165 -33.57 -3.39 8.18
C ARG A 165 -34.27 -2.20 7.51
N MET A 166 -33.86 -1.82 6.29
CA MET A 166 -34.50 -0.70 5.55
C MET A 166 -35.57 -1.18 4.58
N GLY A 167 -35.50 -2.43 4.12
CA GLY A 167 -36.44 -2.95 3.11
C GLY A 167 -36.16 -2.46 1.68
N GLU A 168 -35.38 -1.40 1.51
CA GLU A 168 -34.93 -0.83 0.24
C GLU A 168 -33.41 -0.60 0.21
N ASP A 169 -32.88 -0.25 -0.96
CA ASP A 169 -31.47 0.06 -1.15
C ASP A 169 -31.15 1.46 -0.58
N LYS A 170 -30.32 1.49 0.47
CA LYS A 170 -29.95 2.75 1.14
C LYS A 170 -29.25 3.72 0.19
N ALA A 171 -28.48 3.22 -0.78
CA ALA A 171 -27.74 4.07 -1.68
C ALA A 171 -28.64 5.01 -2.49
N LEU A 172 -29.91 4.63 -2.70
CA LEU A 172 -30.92 5.36 -3.47
C LEU A 172 -31.82 6.28 -2.62
N LEU A 173 -31.63 6.31 -1.30
CA LEU A 173 -32.38 7.23 -0.43
C LEU A 173 -32.01 8.68 -0.73
N HIS A 174 -32.98 9.59 -0.74
CA HIS A 174 -32.77 10.97 -1.16
C HIS A 174 -32.60 11.94 0.03
N ILE A 175 -31.50 12.69 0.02
CA ILE A 175 -31.21 13.82 0.91
C ILE A 175 -30.99 15.08 0.06
N GLY A 176 -31.73 16.16 0.36
CA GLY A 176 -31.55 17.45 -0.33
C GLY A 176 -31.71 17.36 -1.86
N GLY A 177 -32.54 16.45 -2.36
CA GLY A 177 -32.77 16.24 -3.80
C GLY A 177 -31.75 15.34 -4.53
N THR A 178 -30.76 14.79 -3.82
CA THR A 178 -29.77 13.84 -4.35
C THR A 178 -29.82 12.51 -3.60
N THR A 179 -29.46 11.41 -4.25
CA THR A 179 -29.34 10.12 -3.55
C THR A 179 -28.15 10.13 -2.58
N LEU A 180 -28.15 9.26 -1.56
CA LEU A 180 -27.01 9.09 -0.65
C LEU A 180 -25.73 8.74 -1.43
N LEU A 181 -25.83 7.90 -2.45
CA LEU A 181 -24.71 7.56 -3.31
C LEU A 181 -24.14 8.78 -4.05
N GLU A 182 -24.99 9.55 -4.72
CA GLU A 182 -24.59 10.78 -5.42
C GLU A 182 -23.98 11.78 -4.44
N ASN A 183 -24.62 11.98 -3.30
CA ASN A 183 -24.15 12.89 -2.26
C ASN A 183 -22.75 12.51 -1.76
N ARG A 184 -22.47 11.22 -1.55
CA ARG A 184 -21.12 10.75 -1.19
C ARG A 184 -20.13 10.83 -2.34
N PHE A 185 -20.56 10.61 -3.57
CA PHE A 185 -19.69 10.73 -4.74
C PHE A 185 -19.27 12.19 -4.96
N GLU A 186 -20.21 13.13 -4.85
CA GLU A 186 -19.96 14.58 -4.97
C GLU A 186 -19.02 15.11 -3.88
N LEU A 187 -19.11 14.58 -2.66
CA LEU A 187 -18.16 14.91 -1.58
C LEU A 187 -16.70 14.76 -2.06
N PHE A 188 -16.38 13.71 -2.82
CA PHE A 188 -15.01 13.49 -3.29
C PHE A 188 -14.65 14.25 -4.56
N LYS A 189 -15.63 14.81 -5.29
CA LYS A 189 -15.37 15.70 -6.42
C LYS A 189 -14.97 17.10 -5.97
N THR A 190 -15.62 17.64 -4.94
CA THR A 190 -15.47 19.06 -4.56
C THR A 190 -14.11 19.39 -3.97
N ASP A 191 -13.54 18.52 -3.14
CA ASP A 191 -12.32 18.84 -2.38
C ASP A 191 -11.04 18.22 -2.96
N LEU A 192 -11.11 17.61 -4.16
CA LEU A 192 -9.98 17.07 -4.91
C LEU A 192 -9.05 16.14 -4.09
N LEU A 193 -9.57 15.48 -3.04
CA LEU A 193 -8.77 14.58 -2.20
C LEU A 193 -8.11 13.47 -3.04
N VAL A 194 -8.84 13.00 -4.05
CA VAL A 194 -8.38 12.09 -5.08
C VAL A 194 -8.92 12.53 -6.44
N PRO A 195 -8.26 12.17 -7.55
CA PRO A 195 -8.88 12.29 -8.87
C PRO A 195 -10.20 11.49 -8.91
N GLU A 196 -11.22 11.99 -9.61
CA GLU A 196 -12.50 11.29 -9.77
C GLU A 196 -12.33 9.86 -10.32
N SER A 197 -11.31 9.66 -11.18
CA SER A 197 -10.91 8.35 -11.72
C SER A 197 -10.46 7.33 -10.67
N ASN A 198 -10.36 7.73 -9.39
CA ASN A 198 -9.96 6.88 -8.27
C ASN A 198 -11.08 6.68 -7.23
N VAL A 199 -12.30 7.14 -7.51
CA VAL A 199 -13.49 6.87 -6.69
C VAL A 199 -14.27 5.72 -7.31
N TRP A 200 -14.56 4.69 -6.53
CA TRP A 200 -15.17 3.44 -6.99
C TRP A 200 -16.40 3.13 -6.16
N ILE A 201 -17.41 2.53 -6.78
CA ILE A 201 -18.67 2.18 -6.12
C ILE A 201 -18.77 0.65 -6.05
N SER A 202 -18.95 0.10 -4.87
CA SER A 202 -19.28 -1.32 -4.70
C SER A 202 -20.78 -1.52 -4.91
N GLY A 203 -21.15 -2.36 -5.88
CA GLY A 203 -22.54 -2.74 -6.14
C GLY A 203 -22.93 -2.70 -7.61
N LYS A 204 -24.21 -2.98 -7.91
CA LYS A 204 -24.77 -3.00 -9.26
C LYS A 204 -25.53 -1.70 -9.52
N TYR A 205 -24.80 -0.67 -9.95
CA TYR A 205 -25.33 0.65 -10.26
C TYR A 205 -25.03 1.01 -11.70
N ASP A 206 -25.91 1.79 -12.33
CA ASP A 206 -25.68 2.36 -13.66
C ASP A 206 -24.72 3.56 -13.56
N HIS A 207 -23.47 3.27 -13.20
CA HIS A 207 -22.42 4.26 -13.01
C HIS A 207 -21.07 3.70 -13.48
N ALA A 208 -20.27 4.48 -14.20
CA ALA A 208 -19.00 4.03 -14.79
C ALA A 208 -17.97 3.55 -13.75
N ALA A 209 -18.06 4.08 -12.53
CA ALA A 209 -17.23 3.68 -11.38
C ALA A 209 -17.76 2.46 -10.60
N ALA A 210 -18.93 1.91 -10.96
CA ALA A 210 -19.52 0.78 -10.26
C ALA A 210 -18.82 -0.53 -10.61
N ILE A 211 -18.47 -1.29 -9.58
CA ILE A 211 -17.90 -2.63 -9.70
C ILE A 211 -18.85 -3.61 -9.03
N HIS A 212 -19.31 -4.56 -9.84
CA HIS A 212 -20.22 -5.60 -9.38
C HIS A 212 -19.53 -6.53 -8.38
N ASP A 213 -20.26 -6.92 -7.34
CA ASP A 213 -19.78 -7.89 -6.39
C ASP A 213 -19.52 -9.22 -7.10
N LYS A 214 -18.28 -9.70 -7.02
CA LYS A 214 -17.87 -11.02 -7.52
C LYS A 214 -18.33 -12.14 -6.61
N VAL A 215 -18.67 -11.82 -5.35
CA VAL A 215 -19.08 -12.81 -4.35
C VAL A 215 -20.36 -12.37 -3.65
N ASP A 216 -21.43 -13.09 -3.97
CA ASP A 216 -22.76 -12.83 -3.45
C ASP A 216 -22.82 -12.98 -1.92
N LYS A 217 -23.59 -12.09 -1.26
CA LYS A 217 -24.02 -12.18 0.15
C LYS A 217 -22.89 -12.16 1.19
N ARG A 218 -21.77 -11.48 0.91
CA ARG A 218 -20.64 -11.31 1.85
C ARG A 218 -20.57 -9.96 2.55
N GLY A 219 -21.61 -9.14 2.44
CA GLY A 219 -21.69 -7.82 3.07
C GLY A 219 -20.55 -6.90 2.64
N PRO A 220 -20.14 -5.94 3.50
CA PRO A 220 -19.08 -4.97 3.19
C PRO A 220 -17.75 -5.60 2.73
N ILE A 221 -17.36 -6.74 3.30
CA ILE A 221 -16.12 -7.44 2.92
C ILE A 221 -16.17 -7.96 1.48
N GLY A 222 -17.34 -8.46 1.06
CA GLY A 222 -17.57 -8.86 -0.33
C GLY A 222 -17.37 -7.70 -1.30
N GLY A 223 -17.89 -6.53 -0.94
CA GLY A 223 -17.73 -5.30 -1.72
C GLY A 223 -16.28 -4.85 -1.83
N ILE A 224 -15.58 -4.73 -0.69
CA ILE A 224 -14.15 -4.35 -0.65
C ILE A 224 -13.31 -5.33 -1.47
N TYR A 225 -13.50 -6.63 -1.29
CA TYR A 225 -12.77 -7.66 -2.03
C TYR A 225 -13.03 -7.58 -3.54
N SER A 226 -14.29 -7.42 -3.95
CA SER A 226 -14.66 -7.36 -5.36
C SER A 226 -14.04 -6.17 -6.06
N VAL A 227 -14.12 -4.98 -5.43
CA VAL A 227 -13.52 -3.75 -5.93
C VAL A 227 -12.00 -3.87 -6.00
N THR A 228 -11.34 -4.24 -4.91
CA THR A 228 -9.86 -4.33 -4.88
C THR A 228 -9.31 -5.36 -5.86
N THR A 229 -9.96 -6.53 -5.99
CA THR A 229 -9.56 -7.58 -6.94
C THR A 229 -9.74 -7.11 -8.39
N GLU A 230 -10.85 -6.43 -8.70
CA GLU A 230 -11.08 -5.89 -10.04
C GLU A 230 -10.04 -4.82 -10.39
N LEU A 231 -9.79 -3.87 -9.50
CA LEU A 231 -8.81 -2.81 -9.73
C LEU A 231 -7.38 -3.34 -9.87
N GLN A 232 -7.02 -4.37 -9.09
CA GLN A 232 -5.72 -5.02 -9.23
C GLN A 232 -5.60 -5.74 -10.57
N SER A 233 -6.64 -6.46 -11.01
CA SER A 233 -6.65 -7.13 -12.31
C SER A 233 -6.54 -6.17 -13.51
N ARG A 234 -7.02 -4.93 -13.34
CA ARG A 234 -6.90 -3.84 -14.32
C ARG A 234 -5.57 -3.09 -14.24
N GLY A 235 -4.68 -3.43 -13.29
CA GLY A 235 -3.44 -2.71 -13.02
C GLY A 235 -3.64 -1.28 -12.46
N VAL A 236 -4.85 -0.98 -11.96
CA VAL A 236 -5.21 0.34 -11.43
C VAL A 236 -4.78 0.47 -9.97
N LEU A 237 -4.99 -0.58 -9.17
CA LEU A 237 -4.59 -0.66 -7.76
C LEU A 237 -3.31 -1.49 -7.62
N ASN A 238 -2.28 -0.91 -7.00
CA ASN A 238 -0.98 -1.53 -6.82
C ASN A 238 -0.67 -1.76 -5.33
N PHE A 239 0.25 -2.68 -5.05
CA PHE A 239 0.75 -2.84 -3.68
C PHE A 239 1.42 -1.56 -3.21
N GLY A 240 1.03 -1.12 -2.02
CA GLY A 240 1.44 0.14 -1.42
C GLY A 240 0.42 1.26 -1.57
N ASP A 241 -0.56 1.18 -2.48
CA ASP A 241 -1.59 2.22 -2.62
C ASP A 241 -2.51 2.30 -1.38
N ASN A 242 -3.04 3.49 -1.11
CA ASN A 242 -4.04 3.70 -0.07
C ASN A 242 -5.42 3.32 -0.58
N VAL A 243 -6.20 2.64 0.25
CA VAL A 243 -7.62 2.40 0.03
C VAL A 243 -8.38 2.99 1.20
N ILE A 244 -9.32 3.90 0.93
CA ILE A 244 -10.28 4.40 1.93
C ILE A 244 -11.64 3.81 1.60
N VAL A 245 -12.27 3.22 2.60
CA VAL A 245 -13.60 2.62 2.50
C VAL A 245 -14.59 3.53 3.19
N VAL A 246 -15.58 4.01 2.44
CA VAL A 246 -16.53 5.01 2.87
C VAL A 246 -17.94 4.44 2.76
N PRO A 247 -18.72 4.40 3.86
CA PRO A 247 -20.10 3.97 3.83
C PRO A 247 -21.01 5.04 3.22
N VAL A 248 -22.05 4.63 2.48
CA VAL A 248 -23.07 5.57 1.96
C VAL A 248 -24.07 6.01 3.02
N ASP A 249 -24.23 5.24 4.09
CA ASP A 249 -25.18 5.48 5.16
C ASP A 249 -24.67 6.40 6.28
N MET A 250 -23.57 7.12 6.06
CA MET A 250 -23.08 8.21 6.92
C MET A 250 -23.18 9.56 6.19
N PRO A 251 -24.35 10.20 6.15
CA PRO A 251 -24.58 11.42 5.37
C PRO A 251 -23.80 12.64 5.88
N LEU A 252 -23.46 12.69 7.17
CA LEU A 252 -22.71 13.79 7.80
C LEU A 252 -21.18 13.63 7.74
N LEU A 253 -20.71 12.58 7.06
CA LEU A 253 -19.28 12.31 6.96
C LEU A 253 -18.58 13.39 6.13
N GLU A 254 -17.47 13.89 6.65
CA GLU A 254 -16.68 14.95 6.04
C GLU A 254 -15.30 14.46 5.57
N ILE A 255 -14.73 15.19 4.63
CA ILE A 255 -13.40 14.91 4.06
C ILE A 255 -12.26 15.12 5.06
N SER A 256 -12.45 16.00 6.04
CA SER A 256 -11.53 16.22 7.15
C SER A 256 -11.18 14.89 7.86
N LEU A 257 -12.16 14.00 8.05
CA LEU A 257 -11.97 12.68 8.63
C LEU A 257 -11.18 11.74 7.70
N MET A 258 -11.35 11.84 6.37
CA MET A 258 -10.58 11.04 5.42
C MET A 258 -9.11 11.47 5.38
N LYS A 259 -8.85 12.79 5.49
CA LYS A 259 -7.50 13.34 5.62
C LYS A 259 -6.80 12.83 6.87
N GLN A 260 -7.51 12.75 8.01
CA GLN A 260 -6.98 12.17 9.24
C GLN A 260 -6.66 10.66 9.10
N ILE A 261 -7.52 9.89 8.44
CA ILE A 261 -7.24 8.49 8.11
C ILE A 261 -5.97 8.39 7.26
N LEU A 262 -5.85 9.18 6.20
CA LEU A 262 -4.66 9.18 5.33
C LEU A 262 -3.38 9.54 6.07
N GLN A 263 -3.43 10.54 6.95
CA GLN A 263 -2.31 10.91 7.81
C GLN A 263 -1.93 9.74 8.73
N ALA A 264 -2.90 9.04 9.31
CA ALA A 264 -2.61 7.85 10.11
C ALA A 264 -1.95 6.73 9.29
N LEU A 265 -2.30 6.58 8.00
CA LEU A 265 -1.69 5.59 7.09
C LEU A 265 -0.25 5.92 6.69
N GLU A 266 0.30 7.06 7.06
CA GLU A 266 1.75 7.33 6.91
C GLU A 266 2.58 6.48 7.88
N GLN A 267 2.02 6.13 9.04
CA GLN A 267 2.70 5.39 10.10
C GLN A 267 2.06 4.04 10.41
N ASN A 268 0.86 3.78 9.89
CA ASN A 268 0.08 2.58 10.18
C ASN A 268 -0.35 1.86 8.90
N THR A 269 -0.61 0.56 9.00
CA THR A 269 -1.07 -0.25 7.85
C THR A 269 -2.57 -0.12 7.60
N ALA A 270 -3.34 0.22 8.63
CA ALA A 270 -4.77 0.50 8.56
C ALA A 270 -5.17 1.45 9.69
N ALA A 271 -6.28 2.17 9.52
CA ALA A 271 -6.82 3.09 10.52
C ALA A 271 -8.35 3.20 10.41
N HIS A 272 -9.01 3.44 11.53
CA HIS A 272 -10.44 3.69 11.65
C HIS A 272 -10.71 4.55 12.90
N PHE A 273 -11.91 5.11 13.02
CA PHE A 273 -12.27 5.93 14.19
C PHE A 273 -13.07 5.13 15.21
N LEU A 274 -12.75 5.23 16.50
CA LEU A 274 -13.68 4.73 17.51
C LEU A 274 -14.91 5.66 17.62
N PRO A 275 -16.11 5.09 17.87
CA PRO A 275 -16.40 3.66 18.07
C PRO A 275 -16.75 2.88 16.78
N SER A 276 -16.56 3.44 15.59
CA SER A 276 -17.08 2.91 14.32
C SER A 276 -16.02 2.24 13.44
N GLU A 277 -16.32 1.07 12.86
CA GLU A 277 -15.39 0.42 11.92
C GLU A 277 -15.30 1.09 10.55
N LEU A 278 -16.23 1.99 10.25
CA LEU A 278 -16.28 2.78 9.02
C LEU A 278 -16.48 4.26 9.34
N PRO A 279 -15.95 5.20 8.52
CA PRO A 279 -15.01 4.96 7.43
C PRO A 279 -13.68 4.42 7.97
N CYS A 280 -12.98 3.65 7.14
CA CYS A 280 -11.65 3.17 7.47
C CYS A 280 -10.72 3.29 6.26
N GLY A 281 -9.42 3.24 6.52
CA GLY A 281 -8.41 3.20 5.48
C GLY A 281 -7.39 2.11 5.74
N PHE A 282 -6.79 1.61 4.68
CA PHE A 282 -5.68 0.66 4.75
C PHE A 282 -4.75 0.76 3.55
N ILE A 283 -3.51 0.31 3.74
CA ILE A 283 -2.54 0.15 2.66
C ILE A 283 -2.80 -1.20 1.98
N TYR A 284 -3.04 -1.17 0.66
CA TYR A 284 -3.20 -2.39 -0.11
C TYR A 284 -1.87 -3.14 -0.16
N SER A 285 -1.78 -4.25 0.58
CA SER A 285 -0.57 -5.05 0.76
C SER A 285 -0.90 -6.53 0.53
N HIS A 286 0.12 -7.37 0.33
CA HIS A 286 -0.08 -8.83 0.27
C HIS A 286 -0.84 -9.38 1.48
N LYS A 287 -0.62 -8.80 2.67
CA LYS A 287 -1.37 -9.14 3.89
C LYS A 287 -2.85 -8.80 3.74
N ALA A 288 -3.17 -7.57 3.34
CA ALA A 288 -4.56 -7.13 3.18
C ALA A 288 -5.29 -7.95 2.09
N GLU A 289 -4.65 -8.18 0.95
CA GLU A 289 -5.17 -9.01 -0.14
C GLU A 289 -5.47 -10.44 0.33
N LYS A 290 -4.50 -11.08 1.01
CA LYS A 290 -4.66 -12.44 1.53
C LYS A 290 -5.81 -12.53 2.52
N VAL A 291 -5.89 -11.60 3.49
CA VAL A 291 -6.97 -11.58 4.49
C VAL A 291 -8.34 -11.43 3.83
N LEU A 292 -8.49 -10.50 2.88
CA LEU A 292 -9.76 -10.34 2.15
C LEU A 292 -10.14 -11.63 1.39
N ALA A 293 -9.18 -12.24 0.69
CA ALA A 293 -9.41 -13.48 -0.06
C ALA A 293 -9.82 -14.65 0.85
N GLU A 294 -9.22 -14.77 2.03
CA GLU A 294 -9.56 -15.79 3.03
C GLU A 294 -10.96 -15.55 3.63
N MET A 295 -11.27 -14.31 4.01
CA MET A 295 -12.57 -13.95 4.58
C MET A 295 -13.73 -14.22 3.61
N VAL A 296 -13.53 -13.97 2.32
CA VAL A 296 -14.58 -14.22 1.31
C VAL A 296 -14.78 -15.72 1.03
N LYS A 297 -13.74 -16.54 1.21
CA LYS A 297 -13.80 -18.01 1.10
C LYS A 297 -14.35 -18.69 2.37
N GLU A 298 -14.28 -18.04 3.53
CA GLU A 298 -14.74 -18.59 4.82
C GLU A 298 -16.26 -18.83 4.82
N THR A 299 -16.72 -20.08 4.79
CA THR A 299 -18.15 -20.43 4.73
C THR A 299 -18.76 -20.78 6.09
N LYS A 300 -17.94 -20.97 7.12
CA LYS A 300 -18.38 -21.52 8.43
C LYS A 300 -18.75 -20.45 9.44
N SER A 301 -18.24 -19.23 9.32
CA SER A 301 -18.51 -18.15 10.29
C SER A 301 -18.65 -16.79 9.62
N LEU A 302 -19.89 -16.34 9.43
CA LEU A 302 -20.20 -15.01 8.90
C LEU A 302 -19.72 -13.88 9.82
N ALA A 303 -19.64 -14.10 11.14
CA ALA A 303 -19.10 -13.13 12.10
C ALA A 303 -17.60 -12.83 11.88
N LYS A 304 -16.85 -13.77 11.30
CA LYS A 304 -15.46 -13.56 10.89
C LYS A 304 -15.34 -12.77 9.57
N CYS A 305 -16.45 -12.53 8.88
CA CYS A 305 -16.51 -11.83 7.60
C CYS A 305 -16.94 -10.36 7.77
N SER A 306 -16.50 -9.68 8.84
CA SER A 306 -16.85 -8.29 9.15
C SER A 306 -15.67 -7.33 8.93
N VAL A 307 -15.97 -6.04 8.68
CA VAL A 307 -14.94 -4.97 8.58
C VAL A 307 -14.09 -4.92 9.85
N GLN A 308 -14.71 -5.09 11.01
CA GLN A 308 -14.02 -5.18 12.30
C GLN A 308 -12.96 -6.28 12.32
N SER A 309 -13.32 -7.48 11.87
CA SER A 309 -12.41 -8.63 11.83
C SER A 309 -11.28 -8.39 10.83
N PHE A 310 -11.58 -7.80 9.67
CA PHE A 310 -10.57 -7.39 8.69
C PHE A 310 -9.56 -6.42 9.30
N LEU A 311 -10.04 -5.31 9.87
CA LEU A 311 -9.21 -4.27 10.50
C LEU A 311 -8.31 -4.85 11.61
N LYS A 312 -8.84 -5.72 12.45
CA LYS A 312 -8.06 -6.43 13.48
C LYS A 312 -6.95 -7.30 12.88
N GLN A 313 -7.24 -8.04 11.81
CA GLN A 313 -6.26 -8.92 11.17
C GLN A 313 -5.17 -8.15 10.43
N VAL A 314 -5.50 -7.04 9.78
CA VAL A 314 -4.49 -6.19 9.12
C VAL A 314 -3.67 -5.37 10.12
N GLY A 315 -4.17 -5.16 11.34
CA GLY A 315 -3.47 -4.45 12.41
C GLY A 315 -3.79 -2.96 12.41
N ALA A 316 -5.09 -2.63 12.31
CA ALA A 316 -5.56 -1.26 12.24
C ALA A 316 -5.40 -0.51 13.57
N SER A 317 -4.98 0.75 13.46
CA SER A 317 -4.94 1.68 14.57
C SER A 317 -6.31 2.33 14.77
N ALA A 318 -6.68 2.51 16.04
CA ALA A 318 -7.90 3.20 16.44
C ALA A 318 -7.59 4.70 16.63
N LEU A 319 -8.33 5.54 15.91
CA LEU A 319 -8.28 6.99 16.00
C LEU A 319 -9.43 7.48 16.89
N THR A 320 -9.20 8.55 17.65
CA THR A 320 -10.25 9.22 18.40
C THR A 320 -10.98 10.19 17.47
N CYS A 321 -12.31 10.06 17.36
CA CYS A 321 -13.13 11.07 16.69
C CYS A 321 -13.65 12.07 17.72
N TYR A 322 -13.31 13.35 17.56
CA TYR A 322 -13.83 14.41 18.43
C TYR A 322 -15.22 14.91 18.00
N GLU A 323 -15.68 14.51 16.81
CA GLU A 323 -16.95 14.90 16.20
C GLU A 323 -17.77 13.64 15.88
N GLU A 324 -18.14 12.88 16.91
CA GLU A 324 -18.79 11.57 16.77
C GLU A 324 -20.10 11.62 15.96
N ASN A 325 -20.80 12.75 15.97
CA ASN A 325 -21.99 12.98 15.14
C ASN A 325 -21.72 12.83 13.64
N LYS A 326 -20.50 13.09 13.17
CA LYS A 326 -20.10 12.90 11.76
C LYS A 326 -19.96 11.43 11.37
N LEU A 327 -19.89 10.53 12.36
CA LEU A 327 -19.84 9.07 12.18
C LEU A 327 -21.22 8.41 12.36
N ALA A 328 -22.28 9.19 12.50
CA ALA A 328 -23.62 8.67 12.69
C ALA A 328 -24.11 7.94 11.43
N ASN A 329 -24.52 6.68 11.61
CA ASN A 329 -25.13 5.87 10.56
C ASN A 329 -26.65 6.05 10.53
N VAL A 330 -27.24 5.98 9.33
CA VAL A 330 -28.68 5.85 9.15
C VAL A 330 -29.02 4.42 8.72
N ASN A 331 -29.50 3.62 9.66
CA ASN A 331 -29.72 2.19 9.52
C ASN A 331 -31.17 1.77 9.42
N THR A 332 -32.11 2.61 9.88
CA THR A 332 -33.54 2.31 9.90
C THR A 332 -34.38 3.43 9.28
N PRO A 333 -35.61 3.15 8.82
CA PRO A 333 -36.49 4.19 8.27
C PRO A 333 -36.80 5.29 9.29
N ILE A 334 -36.86 4.95 10.58
CA ILE A 334 -37.09 5.92 11.67
C ILE A 334 -35.88 6.85 11.84
N GLU A 335 -34.67 6.30 11.85
CA GLU A 335 -33.43 7.11 11.88
C GLU A 335 -33.34 8.01 10.65
N TRP A 336 -33.75 7.50 9.48
CA TRP A 336 -33.75 8.27 8.23
C TRP A 336 -34.74 9.42 8.25
N GLN A 337 -35.97 9.16 8.70
CA GLN A 337 -36.98 10.19 8.85
C GLN A 337 -36.54 11.27 9.84
N ARG A 338 -36.03 10.86 11.01
CA ARG A 338 -35.51 11.79 12.01
C ARG A 338 -34.36 12.64 11.46
N PHE A 339 -33.43 12.01 10.74
CA PHE A 339 -32.32 12.71 10.11
C PHE A 339 -32.83 13.77 9.11
N ASN A 340 -33.80 13.41 8.26
CA ASN A 340 -34.41 14.35 7.34
C ASN A 340 -35.13 15.48 8.08
N ASP A 341 -35.90 15.20 9.12
CA ASP A 341 -36.59 16.23 9.91
C ASP A 341 -35.61 17.24 10.54
N GLU A 342 -34.46 16.76 11.04
CA GLU A 342 -33.40 17.58 11.63
C GLU A 342 -32.64 18.43 10.58
N HIS A 343 -32.57 17.98 9.32
CA HIS A 343 -31.75 18.61 8.28
C HIS A 343 -32.56 19.23 7.11
N SER A 344 -33.90 19.19 7.18
CA SER A 344 -34.80 19.84 6.21
C SER A 344 -35.02 21.34 6.45
N THR A 345 -34.30 21.95 7.41
CA THR A 345 -34.45 23.38 7.77
C THR A 345 -33.62 24.36 6.95
N PHE A 346 -32.99 23.92 5.85
CA PHE A 346 -32.35 24.81 4.88
C PHE A 346 -32.63 24.29 3.46
N SER A 347 -33.78 24.69 2.90
CA SER A 347 -34.06 24.63 1.46
C SER A 347 -34.00 26.03 0.87
#